data_AF-A0A961LGT6-F1
#
_entry.id   AF-A0A961LGT6-F1
#
_cell.length_a   1.000
_cell.length_b   1.000
_cell.length_c   1.000
_cell.angle_alpha   90.00
_cell.angle_beta   90.00
_cell.angle_gamma   90.00
#
_symmetry.space_group_name_H-M   'P 1'
#
loop_
_entity.id
_entity.type
_entity.pdbx_description
1 polymer ?
#
loop_
_entity_poly.entity_id
_entity_poly.type
_entity_poly.pdbx_seq_one_letter_code
_entity_poly.pdbx_strand_id
1 'polypeptide(L)'
;MSQMPADQTRAMANAIRFLSMDAVQKANSGHPGMPMGTADVATVLFTQFLKFDAADPYWPDRDRFILSAGHGSILLYSLLYLLGYKDMTIDEIRNFRQMGAKTAGHPEYGHATGIETTTGPLGQGIANAVGFAMAERHLNARFGDALVNHKTYVLAGDGCLMEGISQEAITLAGHLKLKNLIVLWDDNGISIDGKISISDSTDQLARFRSANWNVSSVDGHNAGEIAAALAAAQTSDKPVLIACKTIIGFGAPNKQGTSATHGAALGAEEVAATRKALSWDYEPFVVPNDLLEAWRKAGSRGAAARSEWTARLAASADRAEFERRAAGNLPADFAAAMAEYRQDLAKSPPAIATRNASQNTLDVINAAVPETVGGSADL
;
A
#
# COMPACT_ATOMS: atom_id res chain seq x y z
N MET A 1 18.71 10.98 9.47
CA MET A 1 17.45 11.75 9.42
C MET A 1 17.21 12.33 10.80
N SER A 2 17.01 13.65 10.93
CA SER A 2 16.63 14.25 12.22
C SER A 2 15.20 13.83 12.55
N GLN A 3 15.00 13.20 13.71
CA GLN A 3 13.69 12.77 14.18
C GLN A 3 12.79 14.01 14.38
N MET A 4 11.57 13.99 13.82
CA MET A 4 10.60 15.07 14.08
C MET A 4 10.18 15.03 15.55
N PRO A 5 9.95 16.18 16.20
CA PRO A 5 9.39 16.22 17.54
C PRO A 5 8.07 15.42 17.63
N ALA A 6 7.85 14.74 18.76
CA ALA A 6 6.66 13.91 18.97
C ALA A 6 5.36 14.75 18.82
N ASP A 7 5.35 15.98 19.33
CA ASP A 7 4.20 16.88 19.26
C ASP A 7 3.87 17.28 17.81
N GLN A 8 4.89 17.56 17.00
CA GLN A 8 4.70 17.85 15.58
C GLN A 8 4.15 16.63 14.82
N THR A 9 4.65 15.44 15.13
CA THR A 9 4.16 14.19 14.53
C THR A 9 2.68 13.96 14.88
N ARG A 10 2.30 14.19 16.14
CA ARG A 10 0.91 14.08 16.60
C ARG A 10 0.00 15.09 15.89
N ALA A 11 0.43 16.34 15.72
CA ALA A 11 -0.35 17.37 15.03
C ALA A 11 -0.56 17.02 13.54
N MET A 12 0.49 16.55 12.86
CA MET A 12 0.39 16.06 11.48
C MET A 12 -0.56 14.86 11.36
N ALA A 13 -0.50 13.91 12.31
CA ALA A 13 -1.42 12.78 12.36
C ALA A 13 -2.87 13.24 12.58
N ASN A 14 -3.11 14.26 13.42
CA ASN A 14 -4.45 14.82 13.61
C ASN A 14 -5.03 15.39 12.31
N ALA A 15 -4.23 15.98 11.41
CA ALA A 15 -4.73 16.41 10.11
C ALA A 15 -5.34 15.25 9.30
N ILE A 16 -4.75 14.04 9.36
CA ILE A 16 -5.35 12.83 8.78
C ILE A 16 -6.67 12.50 9.48
N ARG A 17 -6.67 12.45 10.82
CA ARG A 17 -7.85 12.08 11.62
C ARG A 17 -9.05 12.96 11.28
N PHE A 18 -8.85 14.28 11.25
CA PHE A 18 -9.93 15.24 11.02
C PHE A 18 -10.43 15.23 9.58
N LEU A 19 -9.54 15.16 8.58
CA LEU A 19 -9.96 14.99 7.19
C LEU A 19 -10.77 13.70 6.99
N SER A 20 -10.32 12.59 7.59
CA SER A 20 -11.01 11.31 7.48
C SER A 20 -12.36 11.30 8.19
N MET A 21 -12.43 11.85 9.40
CA MET A 21 -13.67 11.99 10.16
C MET A 21 -14.68 12.89 9.43
N ASP A 22 -14.24 14.05 8.94
CA ASP A 22 -15.11 15.02 8.26
C ASP A 22 -15.66 14.49 6.93
N ALA A 23 -14.83 13.81 6.14
CA ALA A 23 -15.25 13.21 4.88
C ALA A 23 -16.29 12.11 5.08
N VAL A 24 -16.07 11.22 6.06
CA VAL A 24 -17.06 10.18 6.41
C VAL A 24 -18.34 10.81 6.96
N GLN A 25 -18.23 11.84 7.80
CA GLN A 25 -19.38 12.54 8.36
C GLN A 25 -20.22 13.22 7.27
N LYS A 26 -19.57 13.87 6.31
CA LYS A 26 -20.26 14.53 5.18
C LYS A 26 -20.92 13.52 4.24
N ALA A 27 -20.24 12.41 3.94
CA ALA A 27 -20.80 11.35 3.10
C ALA A 27 -21.91 10.55 3.79
N ASN A 28 -22.04 10.67 5.11
CA ASN A 28 -22.86 9.81 5.96
C ASN A 28 -22.63 8.31 5.66
N SER A 29 -21.39 7.96 5.33
CA SER A 29 -20.97 6.65 4.85
C SER A 29 -19.46 6.53 4.93
N GLY A 30 -18.96 5.39 5.42
CA GLY A 30 -17.53 5.08 5.46
C GLY A 30 -17.00 4.67 6.82
N HIS A 31 -15.69 4.56 6.92
CA HIS A 31 -14.98 3.90 8.03
C HIS A 31 -13.97 4.88 8.66
N PRO A 32 -14.35 5.61 9.72
CA PRO A 32 -13.46 6.59 10.35
C PRO A 32 -12.46 5.93 11.32
N GLY A 33 -12.80 4.78 11.90
CA GLY A 33 -12.07 4.14 13.00
C GLY A 33 -10.62 3.80 12.67
N MET A 34 -10.38 3.00 11.62
CA MET A 34 -9.02 2.62 11.23
C MET A 34 -8.16 3.83 10.80
N PRO A 35 -8.64 4.77 9.97
CA PRO A 35 -7.90 5.99 9.67
C PRO A 35 -7.50 6.80 10.92
N MET A 36 -8.38 6.87 11.93
CA MET A 36 -8.08 7.58 13.17
C MET A 36 -7.04 6.86 14.03
N GLY A 37 -7.13 5.53 14.14
CA GLY A 37 -6.20 4.69 14.90
C GLY A 37 -4.80 4.65 14.28
N THR A 38 -4.71 4.52 12.97
CA THR A 38 -3.44 4.33 12.24
C THR A 38 -2.76 5.62 11.79
N ALA A 39 -3.34 6.79 12.07
CA ALA A 39 -2.80 8.07 11.62
C ALA A 39 -1.36 8.33 12.08
N ASP A 40 -0.96 7.92 13.30
CA ASP A 40 0.42 8.10 13.78
C ASP A 40 1.39 7.19 13.00
N VAL A 41 1.01 5.93 12.80
CA VAL A 41 1.76 4.95 12.01
C VAL A 41 1.97 5.45 10.58
N ALA A 42 0.90 5.89 9.93
CA ALA A 42 0.95 6.45 8.58
C ALA A 42 1.81 7.73 8.53
N THR A 43 1.70 8.60 9.53
CA THR A 43 2.51 9.82 9.60
C THR A 43 3.99 9.48 9.64
N VAL A 44 4.44 8.60 10.54
CA VAL A 44 5.85 8.21 10.60
C VAL A 44 6.30 7.57 9.30
N LEU A 45 5.52 6.62 8.75
CA LEU A 45 5.86 5.93 7.49
C LEU A 45 6.08 6.91 6.32
N PHE A 46 5.10 7.77 6.04
CA PHE A 46 5.15 8.67 4.88
C PHE A 46 6.13 9.83 5.07
N THR A 47 6.25 10.35 6.30
CA THR A 47 7.11 11.50 6.57
C THR A 47 8.55 11.14 6.86
N GLN A 48 8.92 9.86 6.99
CA GLN A 48 10.29 9.45 7.36
C GLN A 48 10.87 8.32 6.50
N PHE A 49 10.07 7.36 6.05
CA PHE A 49 10.61 6.11 5.45
C PHE A 49 10.33 5.96 3.96
N LEU A 50 9.11 6.26 3.50
CA LEU A 50 8.75 6.06 2.09
C LEU A 50 9.62 6.93 1.16
N LYS A 51 10.18 6.28 0.13
CA LYS A 51 10.90 6.88 -0.99
C LYS A 51 9.92 7.15 -2.16
N PHE A 52 9.43 8.37 -2.30
CA PHE A 52 8.48 8.74 -3.37
C PHE A 52 8.57 10.24 -3.66
N ASP A 53 8.02 10.66 -4.80
CA ASP A 53 7.85 12.08 -5.15
C ASP A 53 6.40 12.29 -5.62
N ALA A 54 5.62 13.07 -4.86
CA ALA A 54 4.23 13.35 -5.19
C ALA A 54 4.06 14.10 -6.53
N ALA A 55 5.11 14.79 -7.01
CA ALA A 55 5.11 15.43 -8.31
C ALA A 55 5.26 14.43 -9.48
N ASP A 56 5.70 13.20 -9.21
CA ASP A 56 5.87 12.14 -10.20
C ASP A 56 5.51 10.77 -9.62
N PRO A 57 4.20 10.49 -9.49
CA PRO A 57 3.69 9.26 -8.88
C PRO A 57 3.99 8.01 -9.72
N TYR A 58 4.51 8.17 -10.94
CA TYR A 58 4.85 7.07 -11.84
C TYR A 58 6.34 6.72 -11.82
N TRP A 59 7.16 7.39 -11.02
CA TRP A 59 8.57 7.04 -10.83
C TRP A 59 8.72 5.53 -10.57
N PRO A 60 9.37 4.76 -11.47
CA PRO A 60 9.39 3.30 -11.37
C PRO A 60 9.98 2.76 -10.08
N ASP A 61 11.01 3.42 -9.56
CA ASP A 61 11.73 2.98 -8.37
C ASP A 61 11.25 3.64 -7.06
N ARG A 62 10.04 4.22 -7.02
CA ARG A 62 9.44 4.65 -5.73
C ARG A 62 9.12 3.45 -4.83
N ASP A 63 9.02 3.65 -3.53
CA ASP A 63 8.40 2.66 -2.66
C ASP A 63 6.90 2.54 -2.95
N ARG A 64 6.37 1.33 -2.81
CA ARG A 64 4.95 1.03 -3.01
C ARG A 64 4.23 1.02 -1.67
N PHE A 65 3.05 1.61 -1.60
CA PHE A 65 2.17 1.53 -0.44
C PHE A 65 0.83 0.93 -0.83
N ILE A 66 0.43 -0.14 -0.16
CA ILE A 66 -0.84 -0.83 -0.39
C ILE A 66 -1.68 -0.79 0.88
N LEU A 67 -2.91 -0.31 0.77
CA LEU A 67 -3.86 -0.33 1.86
C LEU A 67 -4.70 -1.62 1.77
N SER A 68 -4.23 -2.72 2.37
CA SER A 68 -4.96 -4.00 2.33
C SER A 68 -6.29 -3.91 3.08
N ALA A 69 -6.32 -3.16 4.19
CA ALA A 69 -7.56 -2.79 4.89
C ALA A 69 -8.31 -1.68 4.13
N GLY A 70 -8.70 -1.96 2.89
CA GLY A 70 -9.21 -0.97 1.94
C GLY A 70 -10.47 -0.21 2.40
N HIS A 71 -11.20 -0.71 3.41
CA HIS A 71 -12.37 -0.03 3.95
C HIS A 71 -12.04 1.35 4.54
N GLY A 72 -10.82 1.53 5.09
CA GLY A 72 -10.32 2.84 5.52
C GLY A 72 -9.67 3.64 4.41
N SER A 73 -10.19 3.55 3.18
CA SER A 73 -9.76 4.28 1.98
C SER A 73 -9.51 5.77 2.21
N ILE A 74 -10.31 6.39 3.06
CA ILE A 74 -10.16 7.81 3.39
C ILE A 74 -8.82 8.14 4.07
N LEU A 75 -8.14 7.18 4.72
CA LEU A 75 -6.75 7.35 5.17
C LEU A 75 -5.84 7.64 3.98
N LEU A 76 -5.90 6.79 2.96
CA LEU A 76 -5.09 6.93 1.76
C LEU A 76 -5.40 8.24 1.04
N TYR A 77 -6.68 8.59 0.88
CA TYR A 77 -7.04 9.84 0.21
C TYR A 77 -6.59 11.06 1.00
N SER A 78 -6.77 11.08 2.33
CA SER A 78 -6.23 12.14 3.19
C SER A 78 -4.72 12.29 3.01
N LEU A 79 -3.97 11.17 3.00
CA LEU A 79 -2.52 11.19 2.75
C LEU A 79 -2.18 11.75 1.37
N LEU A 80 -2.83 11.28 0.30
CA LEU A 80 -2.60 11.78 -1.06
C LEU A 80 -2.88 13.28 -1.17
N TYR A 81 -3.99 13.75 -0.58
CA TYR A 81 -4.30 15.18 -0.48
C TYR A 81 -3.24 15.93 0.30
N LEU A 82 -2.76 15.43 1.45
CA LEU A 82 -1.77 16.09 2.32
C LEU A 82 -0.35 16.08 1.73
N LEU A 83 0.00 15.06 0.96
CA LEU A 83 1.31 14.91 0.31
C LEU A 83 1.44 15.74 -0.96
N GLY A 84 0.32 16.07 -1.62
CA GLY A 84 0.30 17.02 -2.74
C GLY A 84 0.18 16.35 -4.08
N TYR A 85 -0.43 15.17 -4.11
CA TYR A 85 -0.82 14.52 -5.36
C TYR A 85 -1.79 15.44 -6.10
N LYS A 86 -1.42 15.83 -7.32
CA LYS A 86 -2.08 16.89 -8.09
C LYS A 86 -3.57 16.62 -8.30
N ASP A 87 -3.94 15.35 -8.40
CA ASP A 87 -5.26 14.91 -8.79
C ASP A 87 -6.16 14.55 -7.59
N MET A 88 -5.65 14.67 -6.36
CA MET A 88 -6.36 14.50 -5.09
C MET A 88 -6.51 15.85 -4.37
N THR A 89 -7.54 16.61 -4.75
CA THR A 89 -7.81 17.94 -4.18
C THR A 89 -8.62 17.84 -2.90
N ILE A 90 -8.77 18.95 -2.16
CA ILE A 90 -9.67 18.99 -1.01
C ILE A 90 -11.14 18.75 -1.40
N ASP A 91 -11.51 19.08 -2.65
CA ASP A 91 -12.85 18.83 -3.16
C ASP A 91 -13.09 17.34 -3.41
N GLU A 92 -12.07 16.59 -3.83
CA GLU A 92 -12.13 15.12 -3.86
C GLU A 92 -12.40 14.57 -2.45
N ILE A 93 -11.67 15.03 -1.42
CA ILE A 93 -11.94 14.60 -0.02
C ILE A 93 -13.38 14.92 0.41
N ARG A 94 -13.89 16.10 0.03
CA ARG A 94 -15.29 16.49 0.25
C ARG A 94 -16.30 15.67 -0.53
N ASN A 95 -15.89 15.02 -1.62
CA ASN A 95 -16.72 14.18 -2.49
C ASN A 95 -16.50 12.69 -2.24
N PHE A 96 -15.95 12.31 -1.08
CA PHE A 96 -15.82 10.92 -0.67
C PHE A 96 -17.14 10.15 -0.83
N ARG A 97 -17.08 9.01 -1.52
CA ARG A 97 -18.20 8.11 -1.83
C ARG A 97 -19.33 8.72 -2.68
N GLN A 98 -19.08 9.84 -3.35
CA GLN A 98 -20.06 10.43 -4.28
C GLN A 98 -19.88 9.89 -5.70
N MET A 99 -20.96 9.85 -6.46
CA MET A 99 -20.96 9.33 -7.83
C MET A 99 -20.00 10.13 -8.72
N GLY A 100 -19.08 9.44 -9.41
CA GLY A 100 -18.11 10.04 -10.31
C GLY A 100 -16.90 10.68 -9.64
N ALA A 101 -16.85 10.71 -8.30
CA ALA A 101 -15.66 11.18 -7.57
C ALA A 101 -14.54 10.12 -7.61
N LYS A 102 -13.29 10.56 -7.52
CA LYS A 102 -12.13 9.64 -7.49
C LYS A 102 -11.98 8.94 -6.14
N THR A 103 -12.47 9.59 -5.09
CA THR A 103 -12.48 9.10 -3.71
C THR A 103 -13.60 8.09 -3.50
N ALA A 104 -13.49 6.93 -4.15
CA ALA A 104 -14.43 5.83 -4.07
C ALA A 104 -14.47 5.20 -2.66
N GLY A 105 -15.48 4.38 -2.37
CA GLY A 105 -15.66 3.78 -1.04
C GLY A 105 -14.50 2.89 -0.58
N HIS A 106 -13.78 2.29 -1.54
CA HIS A 106 -12.53 1.56 -1.39
C HIS A 106 -11.52 2.09 -2.44
N PRO A 107 -10.19 1.93 -2.26
CA PRO A 107 -9.22 2.39 -3.24
C PRO A 107 -9.36 1.63 -4.55
N GLU A 108 -9.37 2.35 -5.67
CA GLU A 108 -9.53 1.81 -7.01
C GLU A 108 -8.34 2.24 -7.89
N TYR A 109 -7.57 1.25 -8.37
CA TYR A 109 -6.45 1.50 -9.27
C TYR A 109 -6.94 2.19 -10.56
N GLY A 110 -6.21 3.21 -11.01
CA GLY A 110 -6.52 3.97 -12.22
C GLY A 110 -7.50 5.13 -12.04
N HIS A 111 -8.17 5.26 -10.88
CA HIS A 111 -9.10 6.37 -10.62
C HIS A 111 -8.41 7.62 -10.03
N ALA A 112 -7.35 7.42 -9.24
CA ALA A 112 -6.46 8.48 -8.78
C ALA A 112 -5.01 8.02 -8.76
N THR A 113 -4.08 8.97 -8.89
CA THR A 113 -2.65 8.68 -8.77
C THR A 113 -2.26 8.36 -7.32
N GLY A 114 -1.26 7.50 -7.13
CA GLY A 114 -0.84 7.03 -5.80
C GLY A 114 -1.65 5.85 -5.24
N ILE A 115 -2.65 5.34 -5.97
CA ILE A 115 -3.31 4.07 -5.66
C ILE A 115 -2.63 2.95 -6.45
N GLU A 116 -1.89 2.08 -5.77
CA GLU A 116 -1.11 1.01 -6.42
C GLU A 116 -1.97 -0.15 -6.92
N THR A 117 -3.05 -0.48 -6.21
CA THR A 117 -3.95 -1.59 -6.54
C THR A 117 -5.34 -1.34 -5.96
N THR A 118 -6.37 -1.89 -6.60
CA THR A 118 -7.71 -1.97 -6.03
C THR A 118 -7.72 -2.90 -4.82
N THR A 119 -8.36 -2.47 -3.73
CA THR A 119 -8.55 -3.26 -2.50
C THR A 119 -9.98 -3.07 -1.99
N GLY A 120 -10.34 -3.75 -0.90
CA GLY A 120 -11.70 -3.75 -0.35
C GLY A 120 -12.08 -5.15 0.11
N PRO A 121 -12.08 -6.15 -0.79
CA PRO A 121 -12.07 -7.55 -0.38
C PRO A 121 -10.83 -7.81 0.47
N LEU A 122 -11.04 -8.21 1.73
CA LEU A 122 -9.98 -8.38 2.71
C LEU A 122 -8.98 -9.46 2.26
N GLY A 123 -7.73 -9.34 2.67
CA GLY A 123 -6.65 -10.27 2.32
C GLY A 123 -6.03 -10.07 0.92
N GLN A 124 -6.76 -9.48 -0.04
CA GLN A 124 -6.24 -9.29 -1.39
C GLN A 124 -5.06 -8.31 -1.45
N GLY A 125 -5.08 -7.23 -0.65
CA GLY A 125 -3.99 -6.24 -0.68
C GLY A 125 -2.65 -6.80 -0.19
N ILE A 126 -2.63 -7.63 0.85
CA ILE A 126 -1.41 -8.30 1.30
C ILE A 126 -0.92 -9.33 0.27
N ALA A 127 -1.82 -10.06 -0.40
CA ALA A 127 -1.44 -10.95 -1.49
C ALA A 127 -0.84 -10.18 -2.68
N ASN A 128 -1.46 -9.07 -3.08
CA ASN A 128 -0.91 -8.19 -4.12
C ASN A 128 0.47 -7.67 -3.73
N ALA A 129 0.67 -7.26 -2.47
CA ALA A 129 1.96 -6.78 -1.97
C ALA A 129 3.09 -7.81 -2.12
N VAL A 130 2.80 -9.10 -1.99
CA VAL A 130 3.74 -10.18 -2.30
C VAL A 130 4.13 -10.14 -3.78
N GLY A 131 3.16 -9.99 -4.68
CA GLY A 131 3.41 -9.81 -6.12
C GLY A 131 4.26 -8.59 -6.45
N PHE A 132 4.01 -7.44 -5.81
CA PHE A 132 4.83 -6.23 -5.97
C PHE A 132 6.27 -6.46 -5.51
N ALA A 133 6.48 -7.11 -4.37
CA ALA A 133 7.82 -7.42 -3.88
C ALA A 133 8.54 -8.49 -4.73
N MET A 134 7.81 -9.45 -5.30
CA MET A 134 8.35 -10.40 -6.29
C MET A 134 8.79 -9.68 -7.57
N ALA A 135 7.98 -8.75 -8.07
CA ALA A 135 8.28 -7.95 -9.25
C ALA A 135 9.54 -7.08 -9.02
N GLU A 136 9.63 -6.41 -7.88
CA GLU A 136 10.82 -5.64 -7.49
C GLU A 136 12.07 -6.53 -7.49
N ARG A 137 12.01 -7.69 -6.82
CA ARG A 137 13.16 -8.60 -6.74
C ARG A 137 13.56 -9.16 -8.12
N HIS A 138 12.57 -9.49 -8.96
CA HIS A 138 12.81 -9.97 -10.32
C HIS A 138 13.50 -8.89 -11.16
N LEU A 139 12.96 -7.68 -11.18
CA LEU A 139 13.50 -6.56 -11.96
C LEU A 139 14.87 -6.12 -11.42
N ASN A 140 15.07 -6.12 -10.11
CA ASN A 140 16.37 -5.88 -9.48
C ASN A 140 17.42 -6.91 -9.93
N ALA A 141 17.07 -8.19 -10.01
CA ALA A 141 18.00 -9.21 -10.52
C ALA A 141 18.36 -9.01 -12.00
N ARG A 142 17.53 -8.31 -12.78
CA ARG A 142 17.76 -8.03 -14.21
C ARG A 142 18.52 -6.72 -14.45
N PHE A 143 18.16 -5.65 -13.74
CA PHE A 143 18.64 -4.29 -13.98
C PHE A 143 19.56 -3.74 -12.89
N GLY A 144 19.71 -4.46 -11.78
CA GLY A 144 20.59 -4.11 -10.66
C GLY A 144 20.03 -3.06 -9.70
N ASP A 145 20.70 -2.95 -8.54
CA ASP A 145 20.33 -2.08 -7.41
C ASP A 145 20.27 -0.59 -7.76
N ALA A 146 21.00 -0.17 -8.80
CA ALA A 146 21.05 1.24 -9.22
C ALA A 146 19.72 1.72 -9.84
N LEU A 147 19.00 0.81 -10.50
CA LEU A 147 17.75 1.10 -11.21
C LEU A 147 16.51 0.59 -10.50
N VAL A 148 16.62 -0.51 -9.75
CA VAL A 148 15.51 -1.11 -9.02
C VAL A 148 15.97 -1.48 -7.63
N ASN A 149 15.54 -0.74 -6.62
CA ASN A 149 15.78 -1.01 -5.21
C ASN A 149 14.74 -0.24 -4.39
N HIS A 150 13.55 -0.79 -4.28
CA HIS A 150 12.44 -0.16 -3.55
C HIS A 150 11.73 -1.17 -2.65
N LYS A 151 10.99 -0.65 -1.68
CA LYS A 151 10.23 -1.44 -0.73
C LYS A 151 8.74 -1.42 -1.05
N THR A 152 8.07 -2.47 -0.62
CA THR A 152 6.61 -2.58 -0.63
C THR A 152 6.12 -2.58 0.81
N TYR A 153 5.35 -1.56 1.15
CA TYR A 153 4.70 -1.43 2.44
C TYR A 153 3.22 -1.77 2.30
N VAL A 154 2.68 -2.52 3.24
CA VAL A 154 1.25 -2.82 3.27
C VAL A 154 0.68 -2.55 4.66
N LEU A 155 -0.41 -1.79 4.72
CA LEU A 155 -1.21 -1.62 5.94
C LEU A 155 -2.37 -2.62 5.92
N ALA A 156 -2.34 -3.58 6.82
CA ALA A 156 -3.34 -4.63 6.97
C ALA A 156 -4.03 -4.53 8.33
N GLY A 157 -5.26 -5.01 8.43
CA GLY A 157 -5.98 -5.15 9.72
C GLY A 157 -6.33 -6.61 9.99
N ASP A 158 -6.99 -6.87 11.11
CA ASP A 158 -7.36 -8.22 11.55
C ASP A 158 -8.11 -9.01 10.48
N GLY A 159 -9.09 -8.37 9.82
CA GLY A 159 -9.85 -8.98 8.72
C GLY A 159 -8.97 -9.47 7.56
N CYS A 160 -7.87 -8.78 7.26
CA CYS A 160 -6.94 -9.25 6.24
C CYS A 160 -6.18 -10.49 6.69
N LEU A 161 -5.85 -10.60 7.97
CA LEU A 161 -5.05 -11.70 8.52
C LEU A 161 -5.88 -12.94 8.87
N MET A 162 -7.20 -12.80 9.00
CA MET A 162 -8.14 -13.92 9.13
C MET A 162 -8.43 -14.61 7.79
N GLU A 163 -8.30 -13.90 6.67
CA GLU A 163 -8.54 -14.46 5.34
C GLU A 163 -7.47 -15.48 4.95
N GLY A 164 -7.90 -16.64 4.44
CA GLY A 164 -7.01 -17.77 4.10
C GLY A 164 -5.96 -17.41 3.04
N ILE A 165 -6.31 -16.54 2.09
CA ILE A 165 -5.38 -16.03 1.06
C ILE A 165 -4.16 -15.33 1.68
N SER A 166 -4.31 -14.72 2.87
CA SER A 166 -3.18 -14.12 3.57
C SER A 166 -2.18 -15.17 4.02
N GLN A 167 -2.62 -16.36 4.44
CA GLN A 167 -1.74 -17.45 4.82
C GLN A 167 -0.92 -17.93 3.62
N GLU A 168 -1.57 -18.18 2.49
CA GLU A 168 -0.91 -18.58 1.24
C GLU A 168 0.18 -17.57 0.85
N ALA A 169 -0.18 -16.28 0.83
CA ALA A 169 0.70 -15.19 0.48
C ALA A 169 1.91 -15.08 1.43
N ILE A 170 1.70 -15.11 2.76
CA ILE A 170 2.81 -14.92 3.70
C ILE A 170 3.76 -16.12 3.70
N THR A 171 3.27 -17.34 3.46
CA THR A 171 4.13 -18.51 3.35
C THR A 171 5.02 -18.44 2.11
N LEU A 172 4.46 -17.98 0.98
CA LEU A 172 5.24 -17.77 -0.24
C LEU A 172 6.28 -16.66 -0.06
N ALA A 173 5.89 -15.52 0.52
CA ALA A 173 6.80 -14.40 0.74
C ALA A 173 7.97 -14.74 1.67
N GLY A 174 7.69 -15.50 2.74
CA GLY A 174 8.70 -15.97 3.67
C GLY A 174 9.62 -17.05 3.08
N HIS A 175 9.07 -17.94 2.25
CA HIS A 175 9.84 -18.92 1.47
C HIS A 175 10.82 -18.22 0.51
N LEU A 176 10.32 -17.23 -0.24
CA LEU A 176 11.11 -16.44 -1.19
C LEU A 176 12.02 -15.40 -0.53
N LYS A 177 11.96 -15.24 0.80
CA LYS A 177 12.72 -14.24 1.58
C LYS A 177 12.60 -12.83 0.98
N LEU A 178 11.37 -12.39 0.72
CA LEU A 178 11.07 -11.07 0.15
C LEU A 178 11.38 -9.93 1.15
N LYS A 179 12.67 -9.63 1.37
CA LYS A 179 13.17 -8.68 2.38
C LYS A 179 12.69 -7.23 2.21
N ASN A 180 12.20 -6.89 1.02
CA ASN A 180 11.65 -5.58 0.71
C ASN A 180 10.13 -5.47 0.98
N LEU A 181 9.50 -6.53 1.49
CA LEU A 181 8.10 -6.51 1.94
C LEU A 181 8.00 -6.23 3.44
N ILE A 182 7.29 -5.16 3.79
CA ILE A 182 7.03 -4.74 5.17
C ILE A 182 5.53 -4.62 5.38
N VAL A 183 4.97 -5.46 6.26
CA VAL A 183 3.57 -5.42 6.69
C VAL A 183 3.49 -4.62 7.99
N LEU A 184 2.70 -3.56 7.98
CA LEU A 184 2.20 -2.91 9.18
C LEU A 184 0.82 -3.48 9.47
N TRP A 185 0.67 -4.20 10.57
CA TRP A 185 -0.62 -4.70 11.01
C TRP A 185 -1.19 -3.74 12.05
N ASP A 186 -2.36 -3.20 11.75
CA ASP A 186 -3.21 -2.48 12.71
C ASP A 186 -3.80 -3.48 13.71
N ASP A 187 -3.05 -3.75 14.78
CA ASP A 187 -3.39 -4.65 15.89
C ASP A 187 -4.27 -3.89 16.90
N ASN A 188 -5.50 -3.61 16.49
CA ASN A 188 -6.45 -2.81 17.28
C ASN A 188 -7.46 -3.66 18.07
N GLY A 189 -7.51 -4.97 17.80
CA GLY A 189 -8.34 -5.94 18.52
C GLY A 189 -9.84 -5.86 18.23
N ILE A 190 -10.26 -5.16 17.18
CA ILE A 190 -11.67 -4.92 16.83
C ILE A 190 -11.97 -5.29 15.37
N SER A 191 -13.02 -6.09 15.17
CA SER A 191 -13.68 -6.33 13.89
C SER A 191 -15.05 -5.65 13.84
N ILE A 192 -15.83 -5.89 12.78
CA ILE A 192 -17.20 -5.39 12.63
C ILE A 192 -18.07 -5.84 13.82
N ASP A 193 -17.97 -7.11 14.22
CA ASP A 193 -18.83 -7.72 15.24
C ASP A 193 -18.39 -7.40 16.68
N GLY A 194 -17.27 -6.69 16.87
CA GLY A 194 -16.75 -6.30 18.18
C GLY A 194 -15.30 -6.76 18.37
N LYS A 195 -14.98 -7.23 19.59
CA LYS A 195 -13.63 -7.72 19.91
C LYS A 195 -13.28 -8.94 19.05
N ILE A 196 -12.08 -8.98 18.50
CA ILE A 196 -11.62 -10.13 17.68
C ILE A 196 -11.72 -11.48 18.41
N SER A 197 -11.60 -11.47 19.74
CA SER A 197 -11.64 -12.67 20.59
C SER A 197 -12.95 -13.46 20.53
N ILE A 198 -14.00 -12.92 19.90
CA ILE A 198 -15.27 -13.64 19.69
C ILE A 198 -15.16 -14.67 18.55
N SER A 199 -14.23 -14.50 17.61
CA SER A 199 -14.16 -15.27 16.37
C SER A 199 -12.75 -15.71 15.96
N ASP A 200 -11.70 -15.08 16.52
CA ASP A 200 -10.31 -15.46 16.26
C ASP A 200 -9.50 -15.54 17.56
N SER A 201 -8.56 -16.46 17.61
CA SER A 201 -7.61 -16.66 18.72
C SER A 201 -6.20 -16.92 18.21
N THR A 202 -5.93 -16.62 16.94
CA THR A 202 -4.65 -16.86 16.29
C THR A 202 -3.58 -15.93 16.84
N ASP A 203 -2.47 -16.49 17.32
CA ASP A 203 -1.26 -15.71 17.56
C ASP A 203 -0.62 -15.35 16.20
N GLN A 204 -0.98 -14.17 15.70
CA GLN A 204 -0.50 -13.68 14.41
C GLN A 204 1.02 -13.51 14.38
N LEU A 205 1.65 -13.11 15.49
CA LEU A 205 3.12 -13.00 15.55
C LEU A 205 3.77 -14.38 15.43
N ALA A 206 3.24 -15.40 16.12
CA ALA A 206 3.73 -16.77 15.98
C ALA A 206 3.48 -17.33 14.57
N ARG A 207 2.32 -17.06 13.96
CA ARG A 207 1.99 -17.47 12.59
C ARG A 207 2.96 -16.88 11.56
N PHE A 208 3.31 -15.61 11.69
CA PHE A 208 4.29 -15.00 10.79
C PHE A 208 5.72 -15.51 11.04
N ARG A 209 6.11 -15.72 12.32
CA ARG A 209 7.41 -16.34 12.63
C ARG A 209 7.53 -17.75 12.02
N SER A 210 6.49 -18.56 12.12
CA SER A 210 6.48 -19.91 11.52
C SER A 210 6.55 -19.88 10.00
N ALA A 211 6.02 -18.82 9.37
CA ALA A 211 6.18 -18.53 7.95
C ALA A 211 7.53 -17.89 7.58
N ASN A 212 8.54 -17.87 8.45
CA ASN A 212 9.88 -17.30 8.21
C ASN A 212 9.92 -15.77 8.03
N TRP A 213 9.14 -15.03 8.82
CA TRP A 213 9.18 -13.57 8.89
C TRP A 213 9.93 -13.05 10.12
N ASN A 214 10.52 -11.87 9.99
CA ASN A 214 10.93 -11.07 11.15
C ASN A 214 9.70 -10.36 11.70
N VAL A 215 9.46 -10.44 13.01
CA VAL A 215 8.26 -9.86 13.62
C VAL A 215 8.62 -8.98 14.81
N SER A 216 7.90 -7.87 14.95
CA SER A 216 7.98 -6.96 16.10
C SER A 216 6.61 -6.45 16.50
N SER A 217 6.47 -5.94 17.72
CA SER A 217 5.28 -5.24 18.19
C SER A 217 5.68 -3.91 18.81
N VAL A 218 4.89 -2.87 18.56
CA VAL A 218 5.12 -1.50 19.03
C VAL A 218 3.81 -0.88 19.51
N ASP A 219 3.89 0.13 20.37
CA ASP A 219 2.79 1.06 20.57
C ASP A 219 2.60 1.90 19.29
N GLY A 220 1.48 1.68 18.59
CA GLY A 220 1.10 2.36 17.35
C GLY A 220 0.74 3.84 17.53
N HIS A 221 0.77 4.35 18.76
CA HIS A 221 0.66 5.78 19.08
C HIS A 221 1.98 6.39 19.56
N ASN A 222 3.06 5.60 19.65
CA ASN A 222 4.40 6.07 19.99
C ASN A 222 5.26 6.24 18.73
N ALA A 223 5.43 7.49 18.29
CA ALA A 223 6.22 7.81 17.09
C ALA A 223 7.67 7.30 17.15
N GLY A 224 8.27 7.24 18.33
CA GLY A 224 9.63 6.75 18.52
C GLY A 224 9.74 5.24 18.31
N GLU A 225 8.81 4.47 18.87
CA GLU A 225 8.78 3.01 18.69
C GLU A 225 8.48 2.62 17.24
N ILE A 226 7.52 3.30 16.60
CA ILE A 226 7.18 3.07 15.18
C ILE A 226 8.41 3.35 14.30
N ALA A 227 9.10 4.48 14.53
CA ALA A 227 10.29 4.82 13.76
C ALA A 227 11.43 3.82 14.00
N ALA A 228 11.64 3.37 15.24
CA ALA A 228 12.67 2.37 15.54
C ALA A 228 12.39 1.02 14.84
N ALA A 229 11.14 0.55 14.85
CA ALA A 229 10.77 -0.69 14.17
C ALA A 229 10.89 -0.58 12.65
N LEU A 230 10.44 0.54 12.06
CA LEU A 230 10.60 0.80 10.62
C LEU A 230 12.07 0.92 10.21
N ALA A 231 12.93 1.51 11.05
CA ALA A 231 14.37 1.58 10.82
C ALA A 231 15.02 0.19 10.84
N ALA A 232 14.68 -0.65 11.83
CA ALA A 232 15.16 -2.03 11.90
C ALA A 232 14.69 -2.85 10.68
N ALA A 233 13.47 -2.61 10.19
CA ALA A 233 12.94 -3.28 9.01
C ALA A 233 13.72 -2.95 7.72
N GLN A 234 14.43 -1.81 7.66
CA GLN A 234 15.18 -1.43 6.45
C GLN A 234 16.34 -2.39 6.15
N THR A 235 16.94 -2.97 7.19
CA THR A 235 18.13 -3.85 7.10
C THR A 235 17.81 -5.34 7.22
N SER A 236 16.52 -5.70 7.21
CA SER A 236 16.08 -7.09 7.33
C SER A 236 16.54 -7.94 6.13
N ASP A 237 16.81 -9.22 6.37
CA ASP A 237 17.11 -10.25 5.36
C ASP A 237 15.86 -11.09 4.98
N LYS A 238 14.74 -10.85 5.66
CA LYS A 238 13.45 -11.53 5.51
C LYS A 238 12.31 -10.50 5.42
N PRO A 239 11.12 -10.87 4.93
CA PRO A 239 9.96 -10.00 5.04
C PRO A 239 9.64 -9.70 6.51
N VAL A 240 9.07 -8.52 6.79
CA VAL A 240 8.88 -8.00 8.14
C VAL A 240 7.40 -7.77 8.45
N LEU A 241 6.94 -8.21 9.62
CA LEU A 241 5.66 -7.83 10.22
C LEU A 241 5.91 -6.92 11.42
N ILE A 242 5.27 -5.75 11.43
CA ILE A 242 5.22 -4.85 12.57
C ILE A 242 3.77 -4.78 13.06
N ALA A 243 3.48 -5.43 14.19
CA ALA A 243 2.20 -5.29 14.90
C ALA A 243 2.16 -3.93 15.60
N CYS A 244 1.41 -3.00 15.01
CA CYS A 244 1.19 -1.67 15.53
C CYS A 244 -0.05 -1.71 16.42
N LYS A 245 0.13 -1.71 17.74
CA LYS A 245 -1.00 -1.72 18.67
C LYS A 245 -1.67 -0.35 18.66
N THR A 246 -2.88 -0.26 18.11
CA THR A 246 -3.63 1.02 18.05
C THR A 246 -4.96 0.92 18.79
N ILE A 247 -5.60 2.07 18.95
CA ILE A 247 -7.00 2.17 19.38
C ILE A 247 -7.84 2.57 18.16
N ILE A 248 -8.73 1.70 17.71
CA ILE A 248 -9.67 2.06 16.63
C ILE A 248 -10.48 3.30 17.02
N GLY A 249 -10.58 4.28 16.13
CA GLY A 249 -11.28 5.53 16.43
C GLY A 249 -10.58 6.43 17.44
N PHE A 250 -9.25 6.28 17.62
CA PHE A 250 -8.46 7.08 18.56
C PHE A 250 -8.82 8.57 18.52
N GLY A 251 -9.13 9.12 19.69
CA GLY A 251 -9.53 10.51 19.89
C GLY A 251 -11.04 10.73 19.99
N ALA A 252 -11.89 9.77 19.59
CA ALA A 252 -13.33 9.80 19.79
C ALA A 252 -13.67 9.36 21.22
N PRO A 253 -13.89 10.28 22.18
CA PRO A 253 -13.83 9.95 23.61
C PRO A 253 -14.90 8.94 24.06
N ASN A 254 -16.06 8.88 23.39
CA ASN A 254 -17.15 7.97 23.78
C ASN A 254 -17.22 6.72 22.90
N LYS A 255 -16.48 6.66 21.78
CA LYS A 255 -16.56 5.55 20.82
C LYS A 255 -15.24 4.83 20.54
N GLN A 256 -14.08 5.43 20.83
CA GLN A 256 -12.78 4.80 20.57
C GLN A 256 -12.64 3.43 21.25
N GLY A 257 -11.95 2.50 20.61
CA GLY A 257 -11.77 1.13 21.11
C GLY A 257 -13.01 0.24 20.94
N THR A 258 -14.00 0.67 20.17
CA THR A 258 -15.24 -0.10 19.94
C THR A 258 -15.55 -0.23 18.45
N SER A 259 -16.30 -1.28 18.09
CA SER A 259 -16.78 -1.49 16.72
C SER A 259 -17.73 -0.39 16.22
N ALA A 260 -18.26 0.46 17.12
CA ALA A 260 -19.09 1.60 16.74
C ALA A 260 -18.35 2.65 15.88
N THR A 261 -17.01 2.63 15.88
CA THR A 261 -16.18 3.48 15.00
C THR A 261 -15.77 2.80 13.71
N HIS A 262 -16.11 1.51 13.53
CA HIS A 262 -15.61 0.73 12.39
C HIS A 262 -16.20 1.22 11.07
N GLY A 263 -17.53 1.19 10.91
CA GLY A 263 -18.19 1.37 9.61
C GLY A 263 -19.32 2.40 9.55
N ALA A 264 -19.36 3.32 10.50
CA ALA A 264 -20.36 4.39 10.54
C ALA A 264 -19.73 5.75 10.83
N ALA A 265 -20.39 6.82 10.36
CA ALA A 265 -20.07 8.17 10.77
C ALA A 265 -20.18 8.32 12.31
N LEU A 266 -19.32 9.15 12.90
CA LEU A 266 -19.30 9.33 14.35
C LEU A 266 -20.58 10.02 14.85
N GLY A 267 -21.17 10.90 14.06
CA GLY A 267 -22.31 11.74 14.45
C GLY A 267 -21.85 13.07 15.03
N ALA A 268 -22.69 14.10 14.91
CA ALA A 268 -22.33 15.48 15.21
C ALA A 268 -21.81 15.69 16.65
N GLU A 269 -22.44 15.06 17.64
CA GLU A 269 -22.01 15.15 19.05
C GLU A 269 -20.62 14.56 19.26
N GLU A 270 -20.36 13.37 18.71
CA GLU A 270 -19.06 12.72 18.85
C GLU A 270 -17.97 13.43 18.04
N VAL A 271 -18.31 14.00 16.87
CA VAL A 271 -17.40 14.87 16.10
C VAL A 271 -16.97 16.07 16.94
N ALA A 272 -17.91 16.77 17.57
CA ALA A 272 -17.61 17.91 18.43
C ALA A 272 -16.78 17.49 19.66
N ALA A 273 -17.10 16.35 20.27
CA ALA A 273 -16.34 15.81 21.39
C ALA A 273 -14.91 15.41 20.99
N THR A 274 -14.72 14.82 19.81
CA THR A 274 -13.42 14.44 19.25
C THR A 274 -12.55 15.66 19.00
N ARG A 275 -13.11 16.72 18.41
CA ARG A 275 -12.43 18.01 18.19
C ARG A 275 -11.94 18.60 19.50
N LYS A 276 -12.79 18.63 20.53
CA LYS A 276 -12.41 19.09 21.88
C LYS A 276 -11.32 18.21 22.51
N ALA A 277 -11.45 16.88 22.41
CA ALA A 277 -10.52 15.93 23.02
C ALA A 277 -9.11 16.04 22.45
N LEU A 278 -8.98 16.32 21.15
CA LEU A 278 -7.69 16.48 20.47
C LEU A 278 -7.27 17.94 20.25
N SER A 279 -7.98 18.90 20.87
CA SER A 279 -7.71 20.34 20.75
C SER A 279 -7.62 20.83 19.30
N TRP A 280 -8.60 20.47 18.48
CA TRP A 280 -8.67 20.81 17.05
C TRP A 280 -9.83 21.76 16.76
N ASP A 281 -9.52 23.06 16.76
CA ASP A 281 -10.49 24.15 16.65
C ASP A 281 -10.73 24.63 15.20
N TYR A 282 -10.25 23.88 14.20
CA TYR A 282 -10.39 24.26 12.79
C TYR A 282 -11.69 23.74 12.19
N GLU A 283 -12.31 24.51 11.31
CA GLU A 283 -13.54 24.12 10.59
C GLU A 283 -13.38 22.81 9.78
N PRO A 284 -14.47 22.11 9.44
CA PRO A 284 -14.41 20.91 8.62
C PRO A 284 -13.62 21.10 7.32
N PHE A 285 -12.78 20.12 6.98
CA PHE A 285 -11.91 20.16 5.79
C PHE A 285 -10.85 21.28 5.78
N VAL A 286 -10.65 22.01 6.89
CA VAL A 286 -9.57 22.99 7.03
C VAL A 286 -8.36 22.33 7.69
N VAL A 287 -7.25 22.30 6.96
CA VAL A 287 -5.93 21.92 7.48
C VAL A 287 -5.13 23.20 7.70
N PRO A 288 -4.56 23.41 8.90
CA PRO A 288 -3.68 24.54 9.18
C PRO A 288 -2.52 24.62 8.20
N ASN A 289 -2.14 25.83 7.78
CA ASN A 289 -1.13 26.03 6.73
C ASN A 289 0.22 25.43 7.11
N ASP A 290 0.65 25.56 8.36
CA ASP A 290 1.90 24.99 8.87
C ASP A 290 1.92 23.45 8.79
N LEU A 291 0.80 22.81 9.13
CA LEU A 291 0.66 21.35 9.01
C LEU A 291 0.60 20.91 7.55
N LEU A 292 -0.11 21.66 6.71
CA LEU A 292 -0.19 21.37 5.27
C LEU A 292 1.19 21.52 4.63
N GLU A 293 1.93 22.58 4.93
CA GLU A 293 3.31 22.79 4.46
C GLU A 293 4.25 21.67 4.91
N ALA A 294 4.14 21.20 6.16
CA ALA A 294 4.91 20.07 6.66
C ALA A 294 4.63 18.78 5.86
N TRP A 295 3.37 18.51 5.54
CA TRP A 295 2.99 17.37 4.71
C TRP A 295 3.42 17.52 3.25
N ARG A 296 3.32 18.73 2.66
CA ARG A 296 3.80 19.03 1.30
C ARG A 296 5.33 18.87 1.20
N LYS A 297 6.06 19.23 2.25
CA LYS A 297 7.50 18.97 2.36
C LYS A 297 7.81 17.47 2.39
N ALA A 298 7.01 16.68 3.10
CA ALA A 298 7.15 15.22 3.07
C ALA A 298 6.91 14.65 1.66
N GLY A 299 5.87 15.14 0.96
CA GLY A 299 5.53 14.69 -0.40
C GLY A 299 6.56 15.04 -1.48
N SER A 300 7.31 16.12 -1.31
CA SER A 300 8.37 16.54 -2.24
C SER A 300 9.78 16.07 -1.86
N ARG A 301 9.94 15.39 -0.71
CA ARG A 301 11.26 14.96 -0.20
C ARG A 301 12.02 14.07 -1.18
N GLY A 302 11.33 13.21 -1.94
CA GLY A 302 11.99 12.31 -2.88
C GLY A 302 12.43 12.95 -4.20
N ALA A 303 12.18 14.24 -4.43
CA ALA A 303 12.52 14.90 -5.70
C ALA A 303 14.01 14.77 -6.05
N ALA A 304 14.91 14.92 -5.06
CA ALA A 304 16.34 14.73 -5.27
C ALA A 304 16.67 13.27 -5.63
N ALA A 305 16.16 12.30 -4.85
CA ALA A 305 16.37 10.87 -5.10
C ALA A 305 15.84 10.42 -6.46
N ARG A 306 14.68 10.95 -6.89
CA ARG A 306 14.13 10.73 -8.23
C ARG A 306 15.04 11.32 -9.29
N SER A 307 15.49 12.56 -9.13
CA SER A 307 16.39 13.21 -10.11
C SER A 307 17.70 12.44 -10.27
N GLU A 308 18.30 11.99 -9.17
CA GLU A 308 19.48 11.13 -9.19
C GLU A 308 19.20 9.78 -9.87
N TRP A 309 18.04 9.16 -9.59
CA TRP A 309 17.62 7.93 -10.26
C TRP A 309 17.45 8.14 -11.77
N THR A 310 16.83 9.24 -12.20
CA THR A 310 16.68 9.59 -13.62
C THR A 310 18.04 9.75 -14.29
N ALA A 311 19.02 10.36 -13.62
CA ALA A 311 20.38 10.47 -14.14
C ALA A 311 21.06 9.09 -14.27
N ARG A 312 20.86 8.19 -13.29
CA ARG A 312 21.37 6.80 -13.37
C ARG A 312 20.73 6.02 -14.52
N LEU A 313 19.41 6.13 -14.71
CA LEU A 313 18.74 5.50 -15.84
C LEU A 313 19.22 6.06 -17.18
N ALA A 314 19.38 7.39 -17.28
CA ALA A 314 19.86 8.05 -18.50
C ALA A 314 21.25 7.56 -18.92
N ALA A 315 22.11 7.22 -17.96
CA ALA A 315 23.47 6.72 -18.18
C ALA A 315 23.58 5.18 -18.28
N SER A 316 22.49 4.44 -18.03
CA SER A 316 22.53 2.97 -18.03
C SER A 316 22.59 2.39 -19.45
N ALA A 317 23.39 1.35 -19.65
CA ALA A 317 23.40 0.57 -20.89
C ALA A 317 22.06 -0.16 -21.13
N ASP A 318 21.32 -0.48 -20.07
CA ASP A 318 20.03 -1.17 -20.14
C ASP A 318 18.84 -0.22 -20.30
N ARG A 319 19.07 1.09 -20.45
CA ARG A 319 18.01 2.12 -20.48
C ARG A 319 16.89 1.79 -21.44
N ALA A 320 17.24 1.47 -22.70
CA ALA A 320 16.24 1.22 -23.74
C ALA A 320 15.35 0.02 -23.38
N GLU A 321 15.94 -1.04 -22.84
CA GLU A 321 15.22 -2.25 -22.42
C GLU A 321 14.37 -1.99 -21.17
N PHE A 322 14.89 -1.22 -20.20
CA PHE A 322 14.14 -0.80 -19.02
C PHE A 322 12.92 0.03 -19.41
N GLU A 323 13.09 1.06 -20.25
CA GLU A 323 12.01 1.93 -20.71
C GLU A 323 10.97 1.16 -21.54
N ARG A 324 11.40 0.22 -22.39
CA ARG A 324 10.50 -0.66 -23.15
C ARG A 324 9.60 -1.47 -22.21
N ARG A 325 10.18 -2.16 -21.23
CA ARG A 325 9.42 -2.98 -20.26
C ARG A 325 8.53 -2.13 -19.37
N ALA A 326 9.01 -0.98 -18.90
CA ALA A 326 8.23 -0.07 -18.07
C ALA A 326 7.02 0.51 -18.82
N ALA A 327 7.13 0.69 -20.14
CA ALA A 327 6.02 1.10 -21.00
C ALA A 327 5.06 -0.03 -21.39
N GLY A 328 5.37 -1.29 -21.06
CA GLY A 328 4.57 -2.46 -21.46
C GLY A 328 4.66 -2.79 -22.96
N ASN A 329 5.69 -2.31 -23.65
CA ASN A 329 5.88 -2.57 -25.06
C ASN A 329 6.50 -3.95 -25.28
N LEU A 330 5.89 -4.79 -26.13
CA LEU A 330 6.44 -6.09 -26.50
C LEU A 330 7.71 -5.94 -27.37
N PRO A 331 8.60 -6.96 -27.41
CA PRO A 331 9.73 -6.99 -28.33
C PRO A 331 9.27 -6.86 -29.80
N ALA A 332 10.07 -6.18 -30.61
CA ALA A 332 9.69 -5.82 -31.99
C ALA A 332 9.46 -7.06 -32.90
N ASP A 333 10.13 -8.16 -32.60
CA ASP A 333 10.09 -9.44 -33.30
C ASP A 333 8.94 -10.36 -32.84
N PHE A 334 8.28 -10.06 -31.71
CA PHE A 334 7.19 -10.88 -31.16
C PHE A 334 6.08 -11.13 -32.18
N ALA A 335 5.63 -10.09 -32.89
CA ALA A 335 4.55 -10.21 -33.86
C ALA A 335 4.92 -11.12 -35.04
N ALA A 336 6.18 -11.08 -35.47
CA ALA A 336 6.70 -11.93 -36.54
C ALA A 336 6.80 -13.40 -36.08
N ALA A 337 7.38 -13.65 -34.90
CA ALA A 337 7.48 -14.98 -34.31
C ALA A 337 6.11 -15.66 -34.17
N MET A 338 5.10 -14.92 -33.70
CA MET A 338 3.74 -15.44 -33.59
C MET A 338 3.06 -15.64 -34.95
N ALA A 339 3.38 -14.85 -35.97
CA ALA A 339 2.86 -15.03 -37.31
C ALA A 339 3.43 -16.28 -37.98
N GLU A 340 4.74 -16.52 -37.84
CA GLU A 340 5.40 -17.73 -38.31
C GLU A 340 4.82 -18.98 -37.64
N TYR A 341 4.70 -18.99 -36.31
CA TYR A 341 4.10 -20.12 -35.60
C TYR A 341 2.66 -20.42 -36.04
N ARG A 342 1.83 -19.40 -36.28
CA ARG A 342 0.47 -19.60 -36.82
C ARG A 342 0.48 -20.20 -38.23
N GLN A 343 1.42 -19.80 -39.09
CA GLN A 343 1.56 -20.37 -40.43
C GLN A 343 1.96 -21.85 -40.36
N ASP A 344 2.84 -22.22 -39.44
CA ASP A 344 3.28 -23.60 -39.27
C ASP A 344 2.14 -24.49 -38.75
N LEU A 345 1.36 -24.02 -37.78
CA LEU A 345 0.15 -24.72 -37.32
C LEU A 345 -0.88 -24.90 -38.44
N ALA A 346 -1.03 -23.93 -39.34
CA ALA A 346 -1.94 -24.04 -40.48
C ALA A 346 -1.44 -25.04 -41.55
N LYS A 347 -0.13 -25.07 -41.81
CA LYS A 347 0.49 -26.01 -42.75
C LYS A 347 0.52 -27.44 -42.23
N SER A 348 0.66 -27.62 -40.92
CA SER A 348 0.78 -28.94 -40.28
C SER A 348 0.01 -28.98 -38.97
N PRO A 349 -1.34 -29.10 -39.02
CA PRO A 349 -2.17 -29.10 -37.83
C PRO A 349 -1.83 -30.30 -36.91
N PRO A 350 -1.40 -30.06 -35.65
CA PRO A 350 -1.04 -31.15 -34.75
C PRO A 350 -2.29 -31.78 -34.13
N ALA A 351 -2.32 -33.12 -34.05
CA ALA A 351 -3.35 -33.86 -33.31
C ALA A 351 -2.94 -34.02 -31.83
N ILE A 352 -3.04 -32.94 -31.06
CA ILE A 352 -2.61 -32.88 -29.65
C ILE A 352 -3.72 -32.34 -28.73
N ALA A 353 -3.62 -32.65 -27.44
CA ALA A 353 -4.48 -32.05 -26.43
C ALA A 353 -4.23 -30.54 -26.32
N THR A 354 -5.27 -29.76 -25.98
CA THR A 354 -5.17 -28.29 -25.87
C THR A 354 -4.18 -27.81 -24.82
N ARG A 355 -3.93 -28.58 -23.74
CA ARG A 355 -2.86 -28.28 -22.78
C ARG A 355 -1.46 -28.35 -23.38
N ASN A 356 -1.22 -29.31 -24.29
CA ASN A 356 0.05 -29.40 -25.01
C ASN A 356 0.14 -28.28 -26.05
N ALA A 357 -0.97 -27.92 -26.70
CA ALA A 357 -1.00 -26.76 -27.58
C ALA A 357 -0.70 -25.45 -26.83
N SER A 358 -1.20 -25.31 -25.60
CA SER A 358 -0.86 -24.19 -24.71
C SER A 358 0.64 -24.17 -24.40
N GLN A 359 1.22 -25.30 -23.99
CA GLN A 359 2.65 -25.41 -23.74
C GLN A 359 3.50 -25.01 -24.95
N ASN A 360 3.21 -25.59 -26.13
CA ASN A 360 3.93 -25.26 -27.36
C ASN A 360 3.80 -23.77 -27.73
N THR A 361 2.65 -23.15 -27.43
CA THR A 361 2.45 -21.71 -27.66
C THR A 361 3.27 -20.87 -26.67
N LEU A 362 3.33 -21.28 -25.40
CA LEU A 362 4.16 -20.64 -24.38
C LEU A 362 5.65 -20.75 -24.72
N ASP A 363 6.11 -21.85 -25.31
CA ASP A 363 7.52 -21.99 -25.74
C ASP A 363 7.91 -20.90 -26.75
N VAL A 364 7.02 -20.59 -27.70
CA VAL A 364 7.23 -19.50 -28.67
C VAL A 364 7.17 -18.13 -27.98
N ILE A 365 6.16 -17.90 -27.14
CA ILE A 365 5.99 -16.61 -26.44
C ILE A 365 7.19 -16.34 -25.52
N ASN A 366 7.61 -17.31 -24.71
CA ASN A 366 8.69 -17.14 -23.74
C ASN A 366 10.06 -16.99 -24.41
N ALA A 367 10.26 -17.58 -25.60
CA ALA A 367 11.45 -17.34 -26.41
C ALA A 367 11.48 -15.91 -26.98
N ALA A 368 10.34 -15.38 -27.40
CA ALA A 368 10.22 -14.04 -27.98
C ALA A 368 10.10 -12.91 -26.94
N VAL A 369 9.63 -13.20 -25.73
CA VAL A 369 9.34 -12.22 -24.68
C VAL A 369 10.05 -12.65 -23.39
N PRO A 370 11.35 -12.36 -23.23
CA PRO A 370 12.16 -12.89 -22.12
C PRO A 370 11.78 -12.35 -20.74
N GLU A 371 10.91 -11.33 -20.67
CA GLU A 371 10.31 -10.80 -19.44
C GLU A 371 9.05 -11.53 -18.98
N THR A 372 8.56 -12.56 -19.68
CA THR A 372 7.43 -13.34 -19.18
C THR A 372 7.79 -14.02 -17.86
N VAL A 373 6.88 -13.90 -16.88
CA VAL A 373 6.98 -14.56 -15.59
C VAL A 373 5.63 -15.18 -15.28
N GLY A 374 5.66 -16.44 -14.89
CA GLY A 374 4.47 -17.21 -14.57
C GLY A 374 4.86 -18.57 -14.02
N GLY A 375 3.86 -19.36 -13.71
CA GLY A 375 4.04 -20.70 -13.17
C GLY A 375 2.70 -21.38 -12.97
N SER A 376 2.74 -22.45 -12.19
CA SER A 376 1.59 -23.27 -11.87
C SER A 376 1.50 -23.49 -10.36
N ALA A 377 0.30 -23.81 -9.90
CA ALA A 377 0.05 -24.20 -8.51
C ALA A 377 0.11 -25.73 -8.40
N ASP A 378 1.31 -26.27 -8.22
CA ASP A 378 1.59 -27.71 -7.99
C ASP A 378 1.14 -28.67 -9.12
N LEU A 379 1.06 -28.17 -10.36
CA LEU A 379 0.67 -28.90 -11.57
C LEU A 379 1.54 -28.51 -12.76
#